data_AF-A0A3D3FXR7-F1
#
_entry.id   AF-A0A3D3FXR7-F1
#
_cell.length_a   1.000
_cell.length_b   1.000
_cell.length_c   1.000
_cell.angle_alpha   90.00
_cell.angle_beta   90.00
_cell.angle_gamma   90.00
#
_symmetry.space_group_name_H-M   'P 1'
#
loop_
_entity.id
_entity.type
_entity.pdbx_description
1 polymer ?
#
loop_
_entity_poly.entity_id
_entity_poly.type
_entity_poly.pdbx_seq_one_letter_code
_entity_poly.pdbx_strand_id
1 'polypeptide(L)' 'VKGIQPTANTSCTNPIERNLSLGKSLGLQGTPAIIFSNGFKLMGAYPAEQIEQAWQEFGL' A
#
# COMPACT_ATOMS: atom_id res chain seq x y z
N VAL A 1 -6.39 -20.24 14.64
CA VAL A 1 -7.37 -20.47 13.55
C VAL A 1 -6.60 -21.01 12.36
N LYS A 2 -6.91 -22.21 11.86
CA LYS A 2 -6.28 -22.72 10.62
C LYS A 2 -6.81 -21.88 9.45
N GLY A 3 -5.91 -21.40 8.58
CA GLY A 3 -6.30 -20.61 7.41
C GLY A 3 -7.17 -21.43 6.46
N ILE A 4 -8.40 -20.97 6.23
CA ILE A 4 -9.29 -21.55 5.22
C ILE A 4 -8.78 -21.06 3.87
N GLN A 5 -8.39 -21.98 2.98
CA GLN A 5 -8.03 -21.59 1.61
C GLN A 5 -9.25 -21.07 0.86
N PRO A 6 -9.11 -19.98 0.08
CA PRO A 6 -10.17 -19.53 -0.80
C PRO A 6 -10.55 -20.64 -1.78
N THR A 7 -11.85 -20.94 -1.88
CA THR A 7 -12.41 -21.95 -2.80
C THR A 7 -13.03 -21.34 -4.06
N ALA A 8 -12.95 -20.01 -4.19
CA ALA A 8 -13.45 -19.30 -5.36
C ALA A 8 -12.72 -19.75 -6.64
N ASN A 9 -13.41 -19.65 -7.77
CA ASN A 9 -12.83 -19.96 -9.07
C ASN A 9 -11.58 -19.10 -9.32
N THR A 10 -10.49 -19.73 -9.77
CA THR A 10 -9.23 -19.06 -10.12
C THR A 10 -9.33 -18.24 -11.41
N SER A 11 -10.34 -18.51 -12.24
CA SER A 11 -10.68 -17.74 -13.43
C SER A 11 -11.55 -16.54 -13.05
N CYS A 12 -10.90 -15.48 -12.58
CA CYS A 12 -11.50 -14.18 -12.33
C CYS A 12 -10.66 -13.06 -12.94
N THR A 13 -11.24 -11.87 -13.14
CA THR A 13 -10.47 -10.69 -13.51
C THR A 13 -9.40 -10.45 -12.47
N ASN A 14 -8.13 -10.29 -12.86
CA ASN A 14 -7.04 -10.01 -11.93
C ASN A 14 -7.26 -8.65 -11.23
N PRO A 15 -7.68 -8.61 -9.95
CA PRO A 15 -8.01 -7.36 -9.29
C PRO A 15 -6.75 -6.54 -8.93
N ILE A 16 -5.56 -7.16 -8.99
CA ILE A 16 -4.28 -6.55 -8.60
C ILE A 16 -3.74 -5.65 -9.71
N GLU A 17 -4.09 -5.90 -10.98
CA GLU A 17 -3.56 -5.15 -12.13
C GLU A 17 -3.83 -3.64 -12.00
N ARG A 18 -5.02 -3.26 -11.54
CA ARG A 18 -5.38 -1.85 -11.27
C ARG A 18 -4.43 -1.20 -10.26
N ASN A 19 -4.08 -1.92 -9.19
CA ASN A 19 -3.20 -1.40 -8.14
C ASN A 19 -1.75 -1.30 -8.62
N LEU A 20 -1.29 -2.27 -9.42
CA LEU A 20 0.04 -2.23 -10.04
C LEU A 20 0.17 -1.06 -11.01
N SER A 21 -0.84 -0.82 -11.85
CA SER A 21 -0.86 0.32 -12.77
C SER A 21 -0.85 1.65 -12.00
N LEU A 22 -1.64 1.75 -10.93
CA LEU A 22 -1.66 2.92 -10.06
C LEU A 22 -0.27 3.15 -9.42
N GLY A 23 0.33 2.13 -8.82
CA GLY A 23 1.66 2.23 -8.22
C GLY A 23 2.73 2.71 -9.20
N LYS A 24 2.72 2.20 -10.44
CA LYS A 24 3.59 2.68 -11.51
C LYS A 24 3.35 4.16 -11.84
N SER A 25 2.09 4.58 -11.99
CA SER A 25 1.75 5.99 -12.27
C SER A 25 2.14 6.95 -11.13
N LEU A 26 2.17 6.46 -9.89
CA LEU A 26 2.61 7.21 -8.71
C LEU A 26 4.13 7.19 -8.52
N GLY A 27 4.87 6.49 -9.38
CA GLY A 27 6.33 6.38 -9.32
C GLY A 27 6.85 5.52 -8.16
N LEU A 28 6.06 4.55 -7.67
CA LEU A 28 6.50 3.63 -6.63
C LEU A 28 7.54 2.65 -7.20
N GLN A 29 8.67 2.51 -6.51
CA GLN A 29 9.82 1.71 -6.96
C GLN A 29 10.05 0.44 -6.12
N GLY A 30 9.28 0.25 -5.05
CA GLY A 30 9.44 -0.87 -4.14
C GLY A 30 8.39 -0.88 -3.03
N THR A 31 8.42 -1.91 -2.20
CA THR A 31 7.50 -2.11 -1.08
C THR A 31 8.25 -2.32 0.24
N PRO A 32 7.68 -1.92 1.39
CA PRO A 32 6.40 -1.22 1.52
C PRO A 32 6.50 0.26 1.11
N ALA A 33 5.34 0.85 0.79
CA ALA A 33 5.19 2.27 0.47
C ALA A 33 3.91 2.79 1.11
N ILE A 34 3.98 3.94 1.77
CA ILE A 34 2.84 4.61 2.40
C ILE A 34 2.57 5.90 1.61
N ILE A 35 1.32 6.09 1.21
CA ILE A 35 0.85 7.30 0.53
C ILE A 35 -0.16 7.97 1.46
N PHE A 36 0.13 9.18 1.90
CA PHE A 36 -0.77 9.96 2.75
C PHE A 36 -1.86 10.66 1.92
N SER A 37 -2.90 11.16 2.60
CA SER A 37 -4.07 11.81 2.00
C SER A 37 -3.74 12.98 1.07
N ASN A 38 -2.67 13.72 1.37
CA ASN A 38 -2.18 14.84 0.57
C ASN A 38 -1.25 14.42 -0.60
N GLY A 39 -1.01 13.12 -0.79
CA GLY A 39 -0.12 12.57 -1.81
C GLY A 39 1.36 12.48 -1.42
N PHE A 40 1.75 12.88 -0.21
CA PHE A 40 3.10 12.63 0.32
C PHE A 40 3.36 11.14 0.45
N LYS A 41 4.60 10.73 0.16
CA LYS A 41 4.99 9.31 0.07
C LYS A 41 6.16 9.00 0.99
N LEU A 42 6.03 7.96 1.79
CA LEU A 42 7.15 7.32 2.49
C LEU A 42 7.47 5.99 1.81
N MET A 43 8.74 5.81 1.43
CA MET A 43 9.22 4.61 0.76
C MET A 43 10.04 3.77 1.73
N GLY A 44 9.73 2.48 1.83
CA GLY A 44 10.36 1.56 2.78
C GLY A 44 9.52 1.34 4.04
N ALA A 45 10.01 0.47 4.91
CA ALA A 45 9.36 0.15 6.16
C ALA A 45 9.76 1.15 7.25
N TYR A 46 8.77 1.65 7.99
CA TYR A 46 8.95 2.56 9.13
C TYR A 46 8.24 1.98 10.36
N PRO A 47 8.78 2.16 11.58
CA PRO A 47 8.05 1.92 12.82
C PRO A 47 6.80 2.79 12.92
N ALA A 48 5.81 2.35 13.71
CA ALA A 48 4.55 3.06 13.89
C ALA A 48 4.76 4.49 14.40
N GLU A 49 5.68 4.67 15.36
CA GLU A 49 5.98 5.96 15.97
C GLU A 49 6.50 6.98 14.94
N GLN A 50 7.26 6.53 13.94
CA GLN A 50 7.79 7.40 12.88
C GLN A 50 6.70 7.77 11.87
N ILE A 51 5.76 6.86 11.59
CA ILE A 51 4.62 7.14 10.72
C ILE A 51 3.70 8.17 11.40
N GLU A 52 3.45 8.00 12.71
CA GLU A 52 2.66 8.95 13.51
C GLU A 52 3.32 10.33 13.57
N GLN A 53 4.64 10.39 13.75
CA GLN A 53 5.38 11.65 13.70
C GLN A 53 5.24 12.35 12.35
N ALA A 54 5.42 11.62 11.24
CA ALA A 54 5.22 12.19 9.90
C ALA A 54 3.78 12.69 9.70
N TRP A 55 2.78 11.96 10.21
CA TRP A 55 1.39 12.40 10.18
C TRP A 55 1.21 13.78 10.83
N GLN A 56 1.72 13.95 12.04
CA GLN A 56 1.61 15.20 12.80
C GLN A 56 2.40 16.35 12.13
N GLU A 57 3.63 16.10 11.70
CA GLU A 57 4.51 17.11 11.10
C GLU A 57 3.96 17.68 9.79
N PHE A 58 3.31 16.84 8.98
CA PHE A 58 2.73 17.25 7.69
C PHE A 58 1.26 17.71 7.79
N GLY A 59 0.67 17.73 8.99
CA GLY A 59 -0.70 18.19 9.22
C GLY A 59 -1.75 17.39 8.44
N LEU A 60 -1.56 16.08 8.39
CA LEU A 60 -2.29 15.13 7.53
C LEU A 60 -3.66 14.71 8.05
#